data_AF-A0A7J4KAT5-F1
#
_entry.id   AF-A0A7J4KAT5-F1
#
_cell.length_a   1.000
_cell.length_b   1.000
_cell.length_c   1.000
_cell.angle_alpha   90.00
_cell.angle_beta   90.00
_cell.angle_gamma   90.00
#
_symmetry.space_group_name_H-M   'P 1'
#
loop_
_entity.id
_entity.type
_entity.pdbx_description
1 polymer ?
#
loop_
_entity_poly.entity_id
_entity_poly.type
_entity_poly.pdbx_seq_one_letter_code
_entity_poly.pdbx_strand_id
1 'polypeptide(L)'
;MELGGNIVLSGFSGRDFTEVIVVKKMVGQYARKFTDGIPGFSRLAVTFKEVHHHEGGHGKSEIIVKVNVDGHEFAAEVTELNLYMALDAALKRVFEQVQKHAEIHSNRNF
;
A
#
# COMPACT_ATOMS: atom_id res chain seq x y z
N MET A 1 1.66 -8.07 -10.78
CA MET A 1 2.12 -9.26 -10.02
C MET A 1 1.20 -9.45 -8.85
N GLU A 2 0.83 -10.69 -8.54
CA GLU A 2 0.03 -11.01 -7.36
C GLU A 2 0.91 -11.65 -6.30
N LEU A 3 0.65 -11.31 -5.04
CA LEU A 3 1.35 -11.84 -3.88
C LEU A 3 0.63 -13.04 -3.25
N GLY A 4 -0.54 -13.40 -3.80
CA GLY A 4 -1.49 -14.37 -3.26
C GLY A 4 -2.77 -13.70 -2.73
N GLY A 5 -3.89 -14.40 -2.85
CA GLY A 5 -5.20 -13.91 -2.43
C GLY A 5 -5.56 -12.59 -3.13
N ASN A 6 -5.83 -11.56 -2.33
CA ASN A 6 -6.37 -10.28 -2.80
C ASN A 6 -5.33 -9.14 -2.82
N ILE A 7 -4.04 -9.49 -2.96
CA ILE A 7 -2.92 -8.53 -2.92
C ILE A 7 -2.32 -8.36 -4.32
N VAL A 8 -2.31 -7.12 -4.82
CA VAL A 8 -1.81 -6.79 -6.17
C VAL A 8 -0.67 -5.79 -6.09
N LEU A 9 0.44 -6.11 -6.77
CA LEU A 9 1.60 -5.24 -6.95
C LEU A 9 1.77 -4.87 -8.43
N SER A 10 1.78 -3.59 -8.73
CA SER A 10 1.91 -3.03 -10.09
C SER A 10 3.09 -2.07 -10.18
N GLY A 11 3.79 -2.05 -11.33
CA GLY A 11 4.94 -1.16 -11.57
C GLY A 11 6.31 -1.70 -11.12
N PHE A 12 6.36 -2.86 -10.45
CA PHE A 12 7.61 -3.43 -9.93
C PHE A 12 8.37 -4.35 -10.89
N SER A 13 7.92 -4.51 -12.14
CA SER A 13 8.48 -5.49 -13.09
C SER A 13 9.91 -5.19 -13.56
N GLY A 14 10.33 -3.93 -13.51
CA GLY A 14 11.69 -3.49 -13.87
C GLY A 14 12.65 -3.32 -12.69
N ARG A 15 12.23 -3.70 -11.47
CA ARG A 15 13.03 -3.59 -10.25
C ARG A 15 13.90 -4.82 -10.04
N ASP A 16 15.00 -4.66 -9.31
CA ASP A 16 15.86 -5.81 -9.03
C ASP A 16 15.19 -6.80 -8.08
N PHE A 17 15.65 -8.05 -8.11
CA PHE A 17 15.04 -9.12 -7.34
C PHE A 17 15.07 -8.87 -5.82
N THR A 18 16.12 -8.23 -5.32
CA THR A 18 16.28 -7.91 -3.89
C THR A 18 15.28 -6.84 -3.47
N GLU A 19 15.15 -5.76 -4.26
CA GLU A 19 14.12 -4.73 -4.07
C GLU A 19 12.73 -5.34 -3.99
N VAL A 20 12.40 -6.22 -4.95
CA VAL A 20 11.09 -6.87 -5.02
C VAL A 20 10.84 -7.76 -3.80
N ILE A 21 11.85 -8.48 -3.29
CA ILE A 21 11.70 -9.27 -2.04
C ILE A 21 11.35 -8.37 -0.86
N VAL A 22 12.01 -7.23 -0.70
CA VAL A 22 11.75 -6.30 0.41
C VAL A 22 10.33 -5.74 0.29
N VAL A 23 9.93 -5.28 -0.90
CA VAL A 23 8.56 -4.82 -1.18
C VAL A 23 7.54 -5.88 -0.79
N LYS A 24 7.76 -7.14 -1.21
CA LYS A 24 6.87 -8.25 -0.89
C LYS A 24 6.73 -8.49 0.61
N LYS A 25 7.84 -8.43 1.37
CA LYS A 25 7.82 -8.57 2.82
C LYS A 25 7.03 -7.45 3.49
N MET A 26 7.27 -6.20 3.10
CA MET A 26 6.57 -5.05 3.65
C MET A 26 5.06 -5.11 3.36
N VAL A 27 4.68 -5.34 2.10
CA VAL A 27 3.27 -5.43 1.71
C VAL A 27 2.60 -6.63 2.39
N GLY A 28 3.27 -7.77 2.47
CA GLY A 28 2.75 -8.95 3.17
C GLY A 28 2.50 -8.69 4.66
N GLN A 29 3.40 -7.97 5.33
CA GLN A 29 3.23 -7.58 6.73
C GLN A 29 1.97 -6.71 6.92
N TYR A 30 1.74 -5.72 6.05
CA TYR A 30 0.54 -4.87 6.13
C TYR A 30 -0.72 -5.64 5.74
N ALA A 31 -0.68 -6.48 4.70
CA ALA A 31 -1.81 -7.30 4.30
C ALA A 31 -2.29 -8.22 5.43
N ARG A 32 -1.35 -8.76 6.22
CA ARG A 32 -1.69 -9.51 7.44
C ARG A 32 -2.39 -8.63 8.47
N LYS A 33 -1.91 -7.42 8.74
CA LYS A 33 -2.59 -6.47 9.66
C LYS A 33 -4.01 -6.14 9.20
N PHE A 34 -4.22 -5.94 7.90
CA PHE A 34 -5.55 -5.71 7.34
C PHE A 34 -6.46 -6.93 7.51
N THR A 35 -5.96 -8.12 7.16
CA THR A 35 -6.73 -9.36 7.24
C THR A 35 -7.10 -9.72 8.68
N ASP A 36 -6.16 -9.58 9.61
CA ASP A 36 -6.35 -9.98 11.00
C ASP A 36 -7.13 -8.92 11.80
N GLY A 37 -7.03 -7.63 11.45
CA GLY A 37 -7.53 -6.52 12.26
C GLY A 37 -8.68 -5.70 11.68
N ILE A 38 -9.05 -5.91 10.41
CA ILE A 38 -10.08 -5.11 9.74
C ILE A 38 -11.11 -6.06 9.09
N PRO A 39 -12.26 -6.30 9.76
CA PRO A 39 -13.39 -7.00 9.15
C PRO A 39 -13.79 -6.35 7.82
N GLY A 40 -14.20 -7.15 6.85
CA GLY A 40 -14.62 -6.63 5.54
C GLY A 40 -13.47 -6.32 4.57
N PHE A 41 -12.21 -6.48 4.99
CA PHE A 41 -11.06 -6.34 4.09
C PHE A 41 -11.16 -7.32 2.91
N SER A 42 -11.12 -6.78 1.70
CA SER A 42 -11.31 -7.55 0.47
C SER A 42 -10.19 -7.38 -0.54
N ARG A 43 -9.43 -6.29 -0.54
CA ARG A 43 -8.32 -6.09 -1.49
C ARG A 43 -7.28 -5.09 -1.00
N LEU A 44 -6.01 -5.36 -1.29
CA LEU A 44 -4.89 -4.42 -1.18
C LEU A 44 -4.18 -4.33 -2.54
N ALA A 45 -4.12 -3.15 -3.12
CA ALA A 45 -3.38 -2.88 -4.35
C ALA A 45 -2.32 -1.81 -4.13
N VAL A 46 -1.10 -2.09 -4.57
CA VAL A 46 0.04 -1.18 -4.49
C VAL A 46 0.57 -0.95 -5.90
N THR A 47 0.62 0.31 -6.30
CA THR A 47 1.17 0.74 -7.59
C THR A 47 2.40 1.59 -7.34
N PHE A 48 3.49 1.22 -7.99
CA PHE A 48 4.71 2.00 -8.03
C PHE A 48 4.85 2.72 -9.37
N LYS A 49 5.26 3.99 -9.32
CA LYS A 49 5.72 4.74 -10.48
C LYS A 49 7.03 5.43 -10.14
N GLU A 50 7.92 5.48 -11.12
CA GLU A 50 9.07 6.36 -11.05
C GLU A 50 8.73 7.69 -11.72
N VAL A 51 8.92 8.78 -11.00
CA VAL A 51 8.55 10.13 -11.44
C VAL A 51 9.73 11.10 -11.30
N HIS A 52 9.74 12.17 -12.09
CA HIS A 52 10.80 13.20 -12.10
C HIS A 52 12.21 12.63 -12.36
N HIS A 53 12.39 12.01 -13.51
CA HIS A 53 13.73 11.70 -14.04
C HIS A 53 14.46 13.02 -14.34
N HIS A 54 15.52 13.31 -13.59
CA HIS A 54 16.45 14.39 -13.91
C HIS A 54 17.69 13.80 -14.58
N GLU A 55 18.22 14.47 -15.61
CA GLU A 55 19.48 14.09 -16.24
C GLU A 55 20.60 14.03 -15.17
N GLY A 56 21.06 12.82 -14.87
CA GLY A 56 22.14 12.57 -13.90
C GLY A 56 21.71 12.16 -12.48
N GLY A 57 20.42 11.95 -12.19
CA GLY A 57 19.95 11.55 -10.86
C GLY A 57 18.89 10.43 -10.86
N HIS A 58 18.65 9.84 -9.69
CA HIS A 58 17.54 8.89 -9.47
C HIS A 58 16.21 9.65 -9.41
N GLY A 59 15.17 9.13 -10.09
CA GLY A 59 13.82 9.66 -9.99
C GLY A 59 13.22 9.47 -8.59
N LYS A 60 12.16 10.22 -8.29
CA LYS A 60 11.36 9.98 -7.09
C LYS A 60 10.48 8.74 -7.28
N SER A 61 10.28 8.03 -6.18
CA SER A 61 9.36 6.91 -6.05
C SER A 61 7.98 7.40 -5.64
N GLU A 62 7.02 7.33 -6.55
CA GLU A 62 5.59 7.53 -6.25
C GLU A 62 4.95 6.17 -5.95
N ILE A 63 4.31 6.07 -4.78
CA ILE A 63 3.55 4.90 -4.35
C ILE A 63 2.10 5.29 -4.16
N ILE A 64 1.22 4.55 -4.83
CA ILE A 64 -0.24 4.62 -4.66
C ILE A 64 -0.70 3.31 -4.02
N VAL A 65 -1.32 3.40 -2.85
CA VAL A 65 -1.94 2.27 -2.15
C VAL A 65 -3.44 2.43 -2.21
N LYS A 66 -4.15 1.36 -2.56
CA LYS A 66 -5.61 1.25 -2.51
C LYS A 66 -6.03 0.04 -1.68
N VAL A 67 -6.98 0.23 -0.78
CA VAL A 67 -7.54 -0.83 0.05
C VAL A 67 -9.06 -0.81 -0.07
N ASN A 68 -9.67 -1.97 -0.27
CA ASN A 68 -11.13 -2.11 -0.25
C ASN A 68 -11.58 -2.81 1.04
N VAL A 69 -12.53 -2.20 1.74
CA VAL A 69 -13.17 -2.71 2.96
C VAL A 69 -14.68 -2.53 2.82
N ASP A 70 -15.46 -3.62 2.85
CA ASP A 70 -16.93 -3.59 2.72
C ASP A 70 -17.43 -2.73 1.55
N GLY A 71 -16.76 -2.84 0.40
CA GLY A 71 -17.08 -2.07 -0.81
C GLY A 71 -16.63 -0.60 -0.80
N HIS A 72 -16.03 -0.12 0.28
CA HIS A 72 -15.43 1.22 0.36
C HIS A 72 -13.95 1.17 -0.03
N GLU A 73 -13.56 2.03 -0.97
CA GLU A 73 -12.16 2.19 -1.37
C GLU A 73 -11.48 3.31 -0.57
N PHE A 74 -10.36 2.98 0.05
CA PHE A 74 -9.45 3.90 0.71
C PHE A 74 -8.16 3.98 -0.08
N ALA A 75 -7.63 5.18 -0.27
CA ALA A 75 -6.41 5.38 -1.03
C ALA A 75 -5.47 6.37 -0.36
N ALA A 76 -4.17 6.13 -0.51
CA ALA A 76 -3.16 7.11 -0.21
C ALA A 76 -2.06 7.08 -1.27
N GLU A 77 -1.49 8.25 -1.50
CA GLU A 77 -0.38 8.48 -2.40
C GLU A 77 0.74 9.16 -1.63
N VAL A 78 1.97 8.69 -1.84
CA VAL A 78 3.18 9.25 -1.26
C VAL A 78 4.30 9.21 -2.29
N THR A 79 5.04 10.31 -2.38
CA THR A 79 6.19 10.44 -3.28
C THR A 79 7.43 10.78 -2.48
N GLU A 80 8.44 9.90 -2.52
CA GLU A 80 9.71 10.07 -1.81
C GLU A 80 10.90 9.77 -2.72
N LEU A 81 12.12 10.15 -2.31
CA LEU A 81 13.34 9.71 -2.98
C LEU A 81 13.60 8.20 -2.78
N ASN A 82 13.18 7.65 -1.64
CA ASN A 82 13.40 6.25 -1.29
C ASN A 82 12.10 5.44 -1.43
N LEU A 83 12.16 4.38 -2.23
CA LEU A 83 11.04 3.47 -2.47
C LEU A 83 10.41 2.91 -1.18
N TYR A 84 11.24 2.45 -0.24
CA TYR A 84 10.76 1.81 0.98
C TYR A 84 10.10 2.81 1.92
N MET A 85 10.62 4.04 1.98
CA MET A 85 10.00 5.12 2.75
C MET A 85 8.64 5.51 2.16
N ALA A 86 8.55 5.70 0.83
CA ALA A 86 7.27 5.96 0.18
C ALA A 86 6.26 4.83 0.44
N LEU A 87 6.73 3.58 0.35
CA LEU A 87 5.89 2.39 0.55
C LEU A 87 5.35 2.29 1.98
N ASP A 88 6.22 2.39 2.98
CA ASP A 88 5.80 2.33 4.38
C ASP A 88 4.84 3.48 4.74
N ALA A 89 5.18 4.71 4.31
CA ALA A 89 4.36 5.88 4.56
C ALA A 89 2.96 5.76 3.91
N ALA A 90 2.87 5.30 2.67
CA ALA A 90 1.59 5.11 1.98
C ALA A 90 0.75 4.01 2.64
N LEU A 91 1.36 2.86 2.96
CA LEU A 91 0.67 1.75 3.64
C LEU A 91 0.16 2.17 5.01
N LYS A 92 1.01 2.84 5.81
CA LYS A 92 0.65 3.36 7.13
C LYS A 92 -0.51 4.35 7.04
N ARG A 93 -0.46 5.29 6.09
CA ARG A 93 -1.49 6.30 5.90
C ARG A 93 -2.84 5.70 5.54
N VAL A 94 -2.90 4.70 4.64
CA VAL A 94 -4.16 4.00 4.34
C VAL A 94 -4.64 3.20 5.53
N PHE A 95 -3.74 2.51 6.23
CA PHE A 95 -4.11 1.72 7.41
C PHE A 95 -4.77 2.58 8.50
N GLU A 96 -4.20 3.75 8.79
CA GLU A 96 -4.79 4.71 9.73
C GLU A 96 -6.15 5.26 9.27
N GLN A 97 -6.34 5.51 7.97
CA GLN A 97 -7.64 5.93 7.43
C GLN A 97 -8.71 4.87 7.63
N VAL A 98 -8.36 3.61 7.35
CA VAL A 98 -9.28 2.48 7.49
C VAL A 98 -9.61 2.21 8.96
N GLN A 99 -8.62 2.26 9.86
CA GLN A 99 -8.84 2.11 11.31
C GLN A 99 -9.81 3.17 11.84
N LYS A 100 -9.59 4.45 11.51
CA LYS A 100 -10.50 5.54 11.89
C LYS A 100 -11.92 5.32 11.36
N HIS A 101 -12.05 4.83 10.12
CA HIS A 101 -13.36 4.52 9.57
C HIS A 101 -14.04 3.36 10.31
N ALA A 102 -13.31 2.28 10.62
CA ALA A 102 -13.83 1.14 11.36
C ALA A 102 -14.27 1.52 12.79
N GLU A 103 -13.48 2.33 13.49
CA GLU A 103 -13.80 2.82 14.84
C GLU A 103 -15.09 3.67 14.86
N ILE A 104 -15.25 4.58 13.89
CA ILE A 104 -16.45 5.43 13.77
C ILE A 104 -17.71 4.59 13.59
N HIS A 105 -17.63 3.51 12.80
CA HIS A 105 -18.79 2.64 12.54
C HIS A 105 -19.09 1.69 13.70
N SER A 106 -18.06 1.25 14.45
CA SER A 106 -18.27 0.45 15.66
C SER A 106 -18.96 1.25 16.78
N ASN A 107 -18.76 2.55 16.86
CA ASN A 107 -19.32 3.41 17.93
C ASN A 107 -20.76 3.88 17.68
N ARG A 108 -21.35 3.57 16.51
CA ARG A 108 -22.71 3.99 16.12
C ARG A 108 -23.79 2.93 16.37
N ASN A 109 -23.44 1.76 16.92
CA ASN A 109 -24.34 0.64 17.16
C ASN A 109 -24.90 0.58 18.61
N PHE A 110 -25.00 1.72 19.30
CA PHE A 110 -25.66 1.84 20.61
C PHE A 110 -26.79 2.87 20.56
#